data_AF-X1FX84-F1
#
_entry.id   AF-X1FX84-F1
#
_cell.length_a   1.000
_cell.length_b   1.000
_cell.length_c   1.000
_cell.angle_alpha   90.00
_cell.angle_beta   90.00
_cell.angle_gamma   90.00
#
_symmetry.space_group_name_H-M   'P 1'
#
loop_
_entity.id
_entity.type
_entity.pdbx_description
1 polymer ?
#
loop_
_entity_poly.entity_id
_entity_poly.type
_entity_poly.pdbx_seq_one_letter_code
_entity_poly.pdbx_strand_id
1 'polypeptide(L)'
;MNIGMTCYPTYGGSGAVAAELGMELAKKGHNIHFISYDIPFRLNKFYKNIFFHEVEMLEYPLFKYPPYSLSLSAKMAEVIELEKLDILHV
;
A
#
# COMPACT_ATOMS: atom_id res chain seq x y z
N MET A 1 4.72 13.58 -7.93
CA MET A 1 3.56 13.32 -7.06
C MET A 1 3.93 12.24 -6.09
N ASN A 2 3.47 12.36 -4.85
CA ASN A 2 3.50 11.32 -3.83
C ASN A 2 2.14 10.61 -3.88
N ILE A 3 2.14 9.32 -4.23
CA ILE A 3 0.93 8.55 -4.53
C ILE A 3 0.83 7.39 -3.54
N GLY A 4 -0.24 7.35 -2.76
CA GLY A 4 -0.59 6.19 -1.94
C GLY A 4 -1.35 5.17 -2.76
N MET A 5 -0.97 3.88 -2.67
CA MET A 5 -1.66 2.79 -3.35
C MET A 5 -1.99 1.68 -2.36
N THR A 6 -3.27 1.33 -2.25
CA THR A 6 -3.71 0.15 -1.50
C THR A 6 -4.12 -0.94 -2.46
N CYS A 7 -3.74 -2.19 -2.16
CA CYS A 7 -4.20 -3.35 -2.91
C CYS A 7 -4.09 -4.61 -2.08
N TYR A 8 -4.89 -5.63 -2.41
CA TYR A 8 -4.64 -6.97 -1.88
C TYR A 8 -3.38 -7.56 -2.55
N PRO A 9 -2.36 -7.97 -1.77
CA PRO A 9 -1.06 -8.40 -2.30
C PRO A 9 -1.05 -9.83 -2.86
N THR A 10 -2.21 -10.50 -2.84
CA THR A 10 -2.38 -11.92 -3.19
C THR A 10 -2.39 -12.20 -4.70
N TYR A 11 -2.39 -13.49 -5.04
CA TYR A 11 -2.58 -14.00 -6.40
C TYR A 11 -3.95 -13.59 -6.97
N GLY A 12 -3.94 -12.55 -7.81
CA GLY A 12 -5.13 -12.05 -8.49
C GLY A 12 -4.77 -10.99 -9.53
N GLY A 13 -5.68 -10.73 -10.47
CA GLY A 13 -5.47 -9.72 -11.52
C GLY A 13 -5.34 -8.30 -10.98
N SER A 14 -6.10 -7.96 -9.94
CA SER A 14 -6.10 -6.60 -9.35
C SER A 14 -4.78 -6.24 -8.70
N GLY A 15 -4.25 -7.09 -7.81
CA GLY A 15 -2.95 -6.88 -7.15
C GLY A 15 -1.80 -6.81 -8.16
N ALA A 16 -1.87 -7.63 -9.21
CA ALA A 16 -0.91 -7.59 -10.32
C ALA A 16 -0.94 -6.23 -11.06
N VAL A 17 -2.13 -5.76 -11.43
CA VAL A 17 -2.30 -4.47 -12.13
C VAL A 17 -1.86 -3.31 -11.25
N ALA A 18 -2.21 -3.30 -9.95
CA ALA A 18 -1.80 -2.26 -9.01
C ALA A 18 -0.27 -2.16 -8.88
N ALA A 19 0.41 -3.31 -8.77
CA ALA A 19 1.87 -3.35 -8.70
C ALA A 19 2.54 -2.84 -9.99
N GLU A 20 2.09 -3.29 -11.16
CA GLU A 20 2.62 -2.85 -12.45
C GLU A 20 2.39 -1.36 -12.68
N LEU A 21 1.18 -0.86 -12.35
CA LEU A 21 0.87 0.56 -12.42
C LEU A 21 1.80 1.39 -11.53
N GLY A 22 2.01 0.97 -10.27
CA GLY A 22 2.94 1.64 -9.37
C GLY A 22 4.37 1.65 -9.92
N MET A 23 4.85 0.53 -10.46
CA MET A 23 6.19 0.48 -11.09
C MET A 23 6.32 1.42 -12.29
N GLU A 24 5.29 1.51 -13.15
CA GLU A 24 5.30 2.43 -14.30
C GLU A 24 5.23 3.90 -13.88
N LEU A 25 4.45 4.23 -12.84
CA LEU A 25 4.41 5.58 -12.28
C LEU A 25 5.74 5.96 -11.61
N ALA A 26 6.38 5.01 -10.92
CA ALA A 26 7.71 5.20 -10.34
C ALA A 26 8.77 5.48 -11.42
N LYS A 27 8.75 4.75 -12.55
CA LYS A 27 9.64 5.04 -13.69
C LYS A 27 9.45 6.44 -14.26
N LYS A 28 8.25 7.01 -14.15
CA LYS A 28 7.94 8.38 -14.55
C LYS A 28 8.33 9.45 -13.51
N GLY A 29 8.97 9.05 -12.41
CA GLY A 29 9.48 9.96 -11.39
C GLY A 29 8.49 10.30 -10.27
N HIS A 30 7.40 9.53 -10.12
CA HIS A 30 6.49 9.66 -8.97
C HIS A 30 7.00 8.85 -7.77
N ASN A 31 6.75 9.31 -6.55
CA ASN A 31 7.01 8.53 -5.35
C ASN A 31 5.78 7.69 -5.05
N ILE A 32 5.95 6.38 -4.92
CA ILE A 32 4.86 5.43 -4.74
C ILE A 32 4.94 4.83 -3.35
N HIS A 33 3.84 4.89 -2.60
CA HIS A 33 3.73 4.40 -1.25
C HIS A 33 2.67 3.29 -1.24
N PHE A 34 3.11 2.04 -1.33
CA PHE A 34 2.21 0.90 -1.19
C PHE A 34 1.83 0.71 0.28
N ILE A 35 0.53 0.54 0.55
CA ILE A 35 -0.01 0.36 1.89
C ILE A 35 -0.84 -0.93 1.89
N SER A 36 -0.33 -1.99 2.51
CA SER A 36 -0.90 -3.33 2.46
C SER A 36 -0.37 -4.18 3.61
N TYR A 37 -1.01 -5.31 3.93
CA TYR A 37 -0.51 -6.24 4.95
C TYR A 37 0.68 -7.09 4.49
N ASP A 38 0.98 -7.10 3.19
CA ASP A 38 2.13 -7.79 2.62
C ASP A 38 2.54 -7.10 1.30
N ILE A 39 3.76 -7.37 0.84
CA ILE A 39 4.32 -6.80 -0.38
C ILE A 39 3.52 -7.32 -1.59
N PRO A 40 3.06 -6.44 -2.51
CA PRO A 40 2.39 -6.89 -3.73
C PRO A 40 3.25 -7.89 -4.50
N PHE A 41 2.72 -9.08 -4.79
CA PHE A 41 3.49 -10.20 -5.35
C PHE A 41 4.32 -9.87 -6.60
N ARG A 42 3.86 -8.93 -7.44
CA ARG A 42 4.55 -8.51 -8.67
C ARG A 42 5.63 -7.45 -8.48
N LEU A 43 5.80 -6.92 -7.27
CA LEU A 43 6.86 -5.98 -6.95
C LEU A 43 8.19 -6.73 -6.80
N ASN A 44 8.77 -7.12 -7.93
CA ASN A 44 9.94 -8.00 -8.00
C ASN A 44 11.27 -7.28 -8.22
N LYS A 45 11.26 -5.95 -8.23
CA LYS A 45 12.43 -5.11 -8.48
C LYS A 45 12.51 -4.02 -7.42
N PHE A 46 13.74 -3.68 -7.06
CA PHE A 46 14.01 -2.53 -6.23
C PHE A 46 13.90 -1.24 -7.05
N TYR A 47 13.08 -0.31 -6.59
CA TYR A 47 12.96 1.05 -7.13
C TYR A 47 13.26 2.04 -6.01
N LYS A 48 14.10 3.04 -6.28
CA LYS A 48 14.52 4.03 -5.26
C LYS A 48 13.34 4.86 -4.71
N ASN A 49 12.27 4.99 -5.48
CA ASN A 49 11.09 5.81 -5.21
C ASN A 49 9.81 4.97 -5.04
N ILE A 50 9.94 3.69 -4.68
CA ILE A 50 8.83 2.87 -4.22
C ILE A 50 9.08 2.50 -2.75
N PHE A 51 8.08 2.77 -1.93
CA PHE A 51 8.07 2.54 -0.49
C PHE A 51 6.93 1.59 -0.15
N PHE A 52 7.16 0.74 0.84
CA PHE A 52 6.16 -0.19 1.35
C PHE A 52 5.88 0.10 2.83
N HIS A 53 4.60 0.24 3.14
CA HIS A 53 4.09 0.52 4.47
C HIS A 53 3.20 -0.64 4.89
N GLU A 54 3.72 -1.48 5.78
CA GLU A 54 3.01 -2.66 6.25
C GLU A 54 1.85 -2.27 7.16
N VAL A 55 0.71 -2.94 6.98
CA VAL A 55 -0.46 -2.83 7.85
C VAL A 55 -0.49 -4.04 8.77
N GLU A 56 -0.20 -3.80 10.04
CA GLU A 56 -0.28 -4.84 11.06
C GLU A 56 -1.74 -5.19 11.39
N MET A 57 -2.07 -6.48 11.33
CA MET A 57 -3.32 -7.02 11.85
C MET A 57 -3.11 -7.44 13.31
N LEU A 58 -3.62 -6.64 14.24
CA LEU A 58 -3.61 -7.00 15.65
C LEU A 58 -4.78 -7.92 15.97
N GLU A 59 -4.49 -9.14 16.40
CA GLU A 59 -5.47 -10.02 17.05
C GLU A 59 -5.61 -9.60 18.51
N TYR A 60 -6.64 -8.79 18.79
CA TYR A 60 -6.94 -8.33 20.14
C TYR A 60 -8.25 -8.96 20.63
N PRO A 61 -8.28 -9.58 21.83
CA PRO A 61 -9.45 -10.32 22.33
C PRO A 61 -10.76 -9.51 22.41
N LEU A 62 -10.68 -8.18 22.41
CA LEU A 62 -11.87 -7.31 22.37
C LEU A 62 -12.63 -7.40 21.04
N PHE A 63 -11.94 -7.63 19.93
CA PHE A 63 -12.55 -7.64 18.61
C PHE A 63 -13.00 -9.07 18.24
N LYS A 64 -14.27 -9.19 17.83
CA LYS A 64 -14.83 -10.45 17.35
C LYS A 64 -14.20 -10.93 16.03
N TYR A 65 -13.71 -10.00 15.21
CA TYR A 65 -13.01 -10.26 13.96
C TYR A 65 -11.80 -9.31 13.85
N PRO A 66 -10.69 -9.71 13.22
CA PRO A 66 -9.54 -8.83 13.01
C PRO A 66 -9.96 -7.53 12.30
N PRO A 67 -9.69 -6.34 12.86
CA PRO A 67 -10.22 -5.08 12.34
C PRO A 67 -9.36 -4.53 11.18
N TYR A 68 -9.11 -5.33 10.15
CA TYR A 68 -8.18 -4.98 9.06
C TYR A 68 -8.50 -3.63 8.41
N SER A 69 -9.77 -3.34 8.10
CA SER A 69 -10.16 -2.06 7.50
C SER A 69 -9.84 -0.86 8.39
N LEU A 70 -9.91 -1.02 9.72
CA LEU A 70 -9.56 0.04 10.67
C LEU A 70 -8.04 0.24 10.69
N SER A 71 -7.26 -0.84 10.81
CA SER A 71 -5.80 -0.78 10.76
C SER A 71 -5.30 -0.17 9.45
N LEU A 72 -5.88 -0.59 8.32
CA LEU A 72 -5.56 -0.07 6.99
C LEU A 72 -5.85 1.43 6.91
N SER A 73 -7.04 1.87 7.35
CA SER A 73 -7.42 3.28 7.31
C SER A 73 -6.52 4.14 8.20
N ALA A 74 -6.15 3.65 9.38
CA ALA A 74 -5.20 4.32 10.27
C ALA A 74 -3.83 4.45 9.63
N LYS A 75 -3.32 3.37 9.00
CA LYS A 75 -2.04 3.41 8.29
C LYS A 75 -2.08 4.35 7.08
N MET A 76 -3.18 4.37 6.34
CA MET A 76 -3.38 5.33 5.24
C MET A 76 -3.30 6.77 5.75
N ALA A 77 -3.99 7.11 6.85
CA ALA A 77 -3.92 8.43 7.44
C ALA A 77 -2.50 8.82 7.87
N GLU A 78 -1.79 7.91 8.54
CA GLU A 78 -0.38 8.11 8.95
C GLU A 78 0.52 8.41 7.74
N VAL A 79 0.42 7.60 6.67
CA VAL A 79 1.24 7.77 5.46
C VAL A 79 0.88 9.06 4.71
N ILE A 80 -0.40 9.43 4.65
CA ILE A 80 -0.84 10.71 4.05
C ILE A 80 -0.11 11.88 4.73
N GLU A 81 -0.08 11.90 6.06
CA GLU A 81 0.51 13.00 6.83
C GLU A 81 2.05 13.02 6.74
N LEU A 82 2.70 11.87 6.92
CA LEU A 82 4.15 11.77 6.93
C LEU A 82 4.77 12.00 5.55
N GLU A 83 4.20 11.39 4.52
CA GLU A 83 4.74 11.39 3.16
C GLU A 83 4.13 12.50 2.29
N LYS A 84 3.15 13.24 2.82
CA LYS A 84 2.45 14.33 2.14
C LYS A 84 1.90 13.85 0.80
N LEU A 85 1.05 12.82 0.85
CA LEU A 85 0.45 12.22 -0.35
C LEU A 85 -0.44 13.23 -1.08
N ASP A 86 -0.29 13.29 -2.41
CA ASP A 86 -1.13 14.11 -3.29
C ASP A 86 -2.45 13.40 -3.61
N ILE A 87 -2.42 12.07 -3.73
CA ILE A 87 -3.57 11.25 -4.08
C ILE A 87 -3.46 9.85 -3.48
N LEU A 88 -4.62 9.25 -3.24
CA LEU A 88 -4.79 7.86 -2.85
C LEU A 88 -5.52 7.09 -3.94
N HIS A 89 -4.94 5.98 -4.39
CA HIS A 89 -5.53 5.04 -5.32
C HIS A 89 -5.88 3.75 -4.57
N VAL A 90 -7.18 3.44 -4.51
CA VAL A 90 -7.76 2.39 -3.67
C VAL A 90 -8.39 1.28 -4.49
#